data_AF-A0A4R6X0Q5-F1
#
_entry.id   AF-A0A4R6X0Q5-F1
#
_cell.length_a   1.000
_cell.length_b   1.000
_cell.length_c   1.000
_cell.angle_alpha   90.00
_cell.angle_beta   90.00
_cell.angle_gamma   90.00
#
_symmetry.space_group_name_H-M   'P 1'
#
loop_
_entity.id
_entity.type
_entity.pdbx_description
1 polymer ?
#
loop_
_entity_poly.entity_id
_entity_poly.type
_entity_poly.pdbx_seq_one_letter_code
_entity_poly.pdbx_strand_id
1 'polypeptide(L)'
;MEQQGIMVFEKGLDEFLSDLKLRLTRSESVHVTSQSMPQCLQSLKVIDESQRECYLRLVVIGCSDSMLLARLSWLDDSGKDHVCCYLNGQFEAVRRKANGLWVREKLTPEEVCLQKWGALRSPI
;
A
#
# COMPACT_ATOMS: atom_id res chain seq x y z
N MET A 1 27.49 -8.90 -2.91
CA MET A 1 26.24 -8.59 -2.20
C MET A 1 25.31 -7.96 -3.21
N GLU A 2 24.37 -8.74 -3.73
CA GLU A 2 23.53 -8.34 -4.87
C GLU A 2 22.43 -7.37 -4.42
N GLN A 3 22.41 -6.19 -5.03
CA GLN A 3 21.33 -5.19 -4.96
C GLN A 3 20.03 -5.66 -5.63
N GLN A 4 19.91 -6.95 -5.98
CA GLN A 4 18.80 -7.51 -6.75
C GLN A 4 17.45 -7.38 -6.06
N GLY A 5 17.41 -7.28 -4.74
CA GLY A 5 16.15 -7.25 -4.01
C GLY A 5 15.36 -5.94 -4.09
N ILE A 6 16.03 -4.80 -4.24
CA ILE A 6 15.33 -3.51 -4.42
C ILE A 6 14.72 -3.46 -5.83
N MET A 7 15.40 -4.03 -6.83
CA MET A 7 14.95 -4.04 -8.24
C MET A 7 13.64 -4.83 -8.47
N VAL A 8 13.28 -5.78 -7.59
CA VAL A 8 12.07 -6.59 -7.77
C VAL A 8 10.80 -5.74 -7.77
N PHE A 9 10.74 -4.73 -6.90
CA PHE A 9 9.57 -3.85 -6.78
C PHE A 9 9.59 -2.66 -7.75
N GLU A 10 10.59 -2.53 -8.62
CA GLU A 10 10.60 -1.47 -9.64
C GLU A 10 9.75 -1.87 -10.85
N LYS A 11 9.76 -3.16 -11.19
CA LYS A 11 9.03 -3.67 -12.36
C LYS A 11 7.53 -3.74 -12.10
N GLY A 12 6.76 -2.89 -12.77
CA GLY A 12 5.29 -2.84 -12.66
C GLY A 12 4.77 -1.90 -11.58
N LEU A 13 5.67 -1.20 -10.86
CA LEU A 13 5.31 -0.23 -9.83
C LEU A 13 4.41 0.88 -10.37
N ASP A 14 4.79 1.46 -11.51
CA ASP A 14 4.06 2.58 -12.10
C ASP A 14 2.64 2.18 -12.52
N GLU A 15 2.47 0.98 -13.08
CA GLU A 15 1.16 0.43 -13.46
C GLU A 15 0.30 0.20 -12.22
N PHE A 16 0.84 -0.50 -11.22
CA PHE A 16 0.17 -0.75 -9.94
C PHE A 16 -0.30 0.55 -9.26
N LEU A 17 0.57 1.55 -9.18
CA LEU A 17 0.25 2.83 -8.56
C LEU A 17 -0.76 3.64 -9.37
N SER A 18 -0.66 3.61 -10.69
CA SER A 18 -1.60 4.28 -11.58
C SER A 18 -3.00 3.71 -11.40
N ASP A 19 -3.12 2.38 -11.36
CA ASP A 19 -4.38 1.69 -11.12
C ASP A 19 -4.95 2.00 -9.73
N LEU A 20 -4.12 1.95 -8.70
CA LEU A 20 -4.51 2.29 -7.33
C LEU A 20 -5.00 3.74 -7.21
N LYS A 21 -4.26 4.70 -7.79
CA LYS A 21 -4.64 6.12 -7.83
C LYS A 21 -5.96 6.33 -8.56
N LEU A 22 -6.12 5.67 -9.69
CA LEU A 22 -7.30 5.79 -10.55
C LEU A 22 -8.54 5.16 -9.88
N ARG A 23 -8.37 4.05 -9.16
CA ARG A 23 -9.44 3.47 -8.33
C ARG A 23 -9.82 4.38 -7.16
N LEU A 24 -8.85 4.91 -6.42
CA LEU A 24 -9.11 5.86 -5.32
C LEU A 24 -9.88 7.09 -5.78
N THR A 25 -9.47 7.68 -6.90
CA THR A 25 -10.11 8.88 -7.48
C THR A 25 -11.52 8.58 -7.99
N ARG A 26 -11.81 7.34 -8.41
CA ARG A 26 -13.14 6.93 -8.90
C ARG A 26 -14.08 6.51 -7.78
N SER A 27 -13.55 5.87 -6.73
CA SER A 27 -14.37 5.35 -5.65
C SER A 27 -14.90 6.45 -4.75
N GLU A 28 -14.19 7.58 -4.64
CA GLU A 28 -14.50 8.62 -3.66
C GLU A 28 -14.16 10.03 -4.18
N SER A 29 -14.84 11.06 -3.67
CA SER A 29 -14.56 12.49 -3.89
C SER A 29 -13.25 12.93 -3.21
N VAL A 30 -12.15 12.24 -3.49
CA VAL A 30 -10.84 12.48 -2.88
C VAL A 30 -9.90 13.14 -3.87
N HIS A 31 -9.03 14.00 -3.36
CA HIS A 31 -7.93 14.55 -4.12
C HIS A 31 -6.66 13.72 -3.87
N VAL A 32 -6.12 13.13 -4.93
CA VAL A 32 -4.95 12.23 -4.84
C VAL A 32 -3.74 12.84 -5.55
N THR A 33 -2.67 13.09 -4.80
CA THR A 33 -1.39 13.58 -5.34
C THR A 33 -0.25 12.64 -4.97
N SER A 34 0.75 12.55 -5.84
CA SER A 34 1.99 11.84 -5.50
C SER A 34 2.83 12.73 -4.60
N GLN A 35 3.31 12.20 -3.48
CA GLN A 35 4.19 12.91 -2.57
C GLN A 35 5.27 11.96 -2.10
N SER A 36 6.54 12.36 -2.22
CA SER A 36 7.65 11.55 -1.69
C SER A 36 7.67 11.60 -0.17
N MET A 37 7.89 10.45 0.47
CA MET A 37 8.07 10.33 1.91
C MET A 37 9.32 9.47 2.22
N PRO A 38 10.02 9.74 3.34
CA PRO A 38 11.16 8.91 3.74
C PRO A 38 10.78 7.44 3.86
N GLN A 39 11.70 6.55 3.45
CA GLN A 39 11.55 5.09 3.53
C GLN A 39 10.38 4.50 2.72
N CYS A 40 9.67 5.31 1.93
CA CYS A 40 8.61 4.84 1.05
C CYS A 40 9.18 4.63 -0.34
N LEU A 41 8.86 3.49 -0.95
CA LEU A 41 9.10 3.26 -2.36
C LEU A 41 8.20 4.18 -3.20
N GLN A 42 6.94 4.32 -2.78
CA GLN A 42 6.03 5.35 -3.26
C GLN A 42 5.09 5.78 -2.14
N SER A 43 4.63 7.02 -2.19
CA SER A 43 3.49 7.48 -1.40
C SER A 43 2.53 8.37 -2.19
N LEU A 44 1.26 8.27 -1.85
CA LEU A 44 0.18 9.13 -2.33
C LEU A 44 -0.38 9.91 -1.15
N LYS A 45 -0.49 11.23 -1.27
CA LYS A 45 -1.30 12.05 -0.38
C LYS A 45 -2.74 11.99 -0.86
N VAL A 46 -3.65 11.70 0.04
CA VAL A 46 -5.09 11.64 -0.19
C VAL A 46 -5.78 12.62 0.74
N ILE A 47 -6.53 13.54 0.18
CA ILE A 47 -7.31 14.54 0.92
C ILE A 47 -8.79 14.27 0.64
N ASP A 48 -9.58 14.11 1.68
CA ASP A 48 -11.03 13.93 1.56
C ASP A 48 -11.82 15.25 1.56
N GLU A 49 -13.14 15.16 1.41
CA GLU A 49 -14.04 16.32 1.38
C GLU A 49 -13.99 17.16 2.67
N SER A 50 -13.65 16.54 3.81
CA SER A 50 -13.52 17.20 5.11
C SER A 50 -12.12 17.83 5.31
N GLN A 51 -11.30 17.89 4.24
CA GLN A 51 -9.91 18.32 4.28
C GLN A 51 -9.02 17.45 5.17
N ARG A 52 -9.45 16.21 5.48
CA ARG A 52 -8.62 15.28 6.24
C ARG A 52 -7.55 14.72 5.32
N GLU A 53 -6.31 14.81 5.77
CA GLU A 53 -5.16 14.31 5.03
C GLU A 53 -4.77 12.92 5.53
N CYS A 54 -4.57 12.00 4.59
CA CYS A 54 -3.99 10.69 4.84
C CYS A 54 -2.96 10.37 3.78
N TYR A 55 -1.99 9.52 4.12
CA TYR A 55 -0.94 9.12 3.20
C TYR A 55 -1.02 7.62 2.95
N LEU A 56 -1.21 7.24 1.70
CA LEU A 56 -1.03 5.86 1.29
C LEU A 56 0.45 5.62 1.03
N ARG A 57 1.04 4.67 1.73
CA ARG A 57 2.48 4.40 1.67
C ARG A 57 2.73 2.98 1.22
N LEU A 58 3.62 2.83 0.24
CA LEU A 58 4.22 1.58 -0.15
C LEU A 58 5.65 1.53 0.38
N VAL A 59 5.91 0.63 1.32
CA VAL A 59 7.20 0.53 2.03
C VAL A 59 7.77 -0.86 1.85
N VAL A 60 9.01 -0.97 1.39
CA VAL A 60 9.69 -2.28 1.33
C VAL A 60 10.05 -2.72 2.75
N ILE A 61 9.62 -3.93 3.11
CA ILE A 61 9.86 -4.58 4.39
C ILE A 61 10.61 -5.89 4.10
N GLY A 62 11.94 -5.81 4.05
CA GLY A 62 12.79 -6.98 3.78
C GLY A 62 12.48 -8.11 4.76
N CYS A 63 12.00 -9.26 4.26
CA CYS A 63 11.52 -10.35 5.12
C CYS A 63 12.47 -11.56 5.14
N SER A 64 13.31 -11.76 4.10
CA SER A 64 14.40 -12.76 4.07
C SER A 64 15.22 -12.65 2.77
N ASP A 65 16.34 -13.37 2.69
CA ASP A 65 17.18 -13.47 1.48
C ASP A 65 16.43 -14.00 0.25
N SER A 66 15.34 -14.75 0.45
CA SER A 66 14.55 -15.37 -0.62
C SER A 66 13.20 -14.71 -0.88
N MET A 67 12.77 -13.76 -0.04
CA MET A 67 11.46 -13.12 -0.18
C MET A 67 11.49 -11.67 0.27
N LEU A 68 11.23 -10.80 -0.69
CA LEU A 68 11.00 -9.38 -0.48
C LEU A 68 9.51 -9.12 -0.39
N LEU A 69 9.14 -8.38 0.65
CA LEU A 69 7.79 -7.94 0.86
C LEU A 69 7.76 -6.42 0.80
N ALA A 70 6.63 -5.89 0.37
CA ALA A 70 6.28 -4.52 0.62
C ALA A 70 5.03 -4.47 1.50
N ARG A 71 4.83 -3.35 2.17
CA ARG A 71 3.65 -3.05 2.96
C ARG A 71 2.93 -1.91 2.30
N LEU A 72 1.65 -2.10 2.03
CA LEU A 72 0.73 -1.03 1.66
C LEU A 72 -0.07 -0.62 2.90
N SER A 73 -0.02 0.64 3.29
CA SER A 73 -0.61 1.11 4.53
C SER A 73 -1.03 2.58 4.48
N TRP A 74 -2.15 2.90 5.13
CA TRP A 74 -2.58 4.28 5.36
C TRP A 74 -1.90 4.85 6.61
N LEU A 75 -1.28 6.01 6.49
CA LEU A 75 -0.89 6.84 7.62
C LEU A 75 -1.94 7.93 7.79
N ASP A 76 -2.60 7.94 8.94
CA ASP A 76 -3.56 9.00 9.26
C ASP A 76 -2.88 10.25 9.84
N ASP A 77 -3.69 11.29 10.04
CA ASP A 77 -3.35 12.58 10.64
C ASP A 77 -2.81 12.48 12.08
N SER A 78 -3.13 11.42 12.80
CA SER A 78 -2.58 11.12 14.13
C SER A 78 -1.20 10.45 14.07
N GLY A 79 -0.70 10.14 12.88
CA GLY A 79 0.54 9.39 12.67
C GLY A 79 0.37 7.88 12.88
N LYS A 80 -0.86 7.38 12.99
CA LYS A 80 -1.14 5.96 13.14
C LYS A 80 -1.10 5.27 11.79
N ASP A 81 -0.37 4.15 11.75
CA ASP A 81 -0.27 3.31 10.56
C ASP A 81 -1.35 2.22 10.56
N HIS A 82 -2.14 2.20 9.50
CA HIS A 82 -3.22 1.24 9.27
C HIS A 82 -2.84 0.38 8.07
N VAL A 83 -2.31 -0.81 8.37
CA VAL A 83 -1.86 -1.75 7.35
C VAL A 83 -3.05 -2.25 6.52
N CYS A 84 -2.96 -2.07 5.21
CA CYS A 84 -3.91 -2.63 4.25
C CYS A 84 -3.54 -4.09 4.00
N CYS A 85 -2.35 -4.31 3.45
CA CYS A 85 -1.84 -5.64 3.15
C CYS A 85 -0.31 -5.63 3.01
N TYR A 86 0.25 -6.83 2.98
CA TYR A 86 1.61 -7.06 2.52
C TYR A 86 1.58 -7.51 1.06
N LEU A 87 2.62 -7.18 0.31
CA LEU A 87 2.74 -7.44 -1.12
C LEU A 87 3.98 -8.28 -1.40
N ASN A 88 3.87 -9.25 -2.30
CA ASN A 88 5.03 -9.89 -2.91
C ASN A 88 5.60 -9.02 -4.05
N GLY A 89 6.71 -9.45 -4.65
CA GLY A 89 7.34 -8.76 -5.77
C GLY A 89 6.51 -8.63 -7.04
N GLN A 90 5.33 -9.26 -7.11
CA GLN A 90 4.37 -9.17 -8.20
C GLN A 90 3.18 -8.26 -7.85
N PHE A 91 3.28 -7.49 -6.77
CA PHE A 91 2.19 -6.65 -6.25
C PHE A 91 0.92 -7.43 -5.92
N GLU A 92 1.02 -8.71 -5.56
CA GLU A 92 -0.12 -9.47 -5.07
C GLU A 92 -0.21 -9.34 -3.55
N ALA A 93 -1.42 -9.14 -3.04
CA ALA A 93 -1.66 -9.17 -1.60
C ALA A 93 -1.32 -10.56 -1.04
N VAL A 94 -0.54 -10.60 0.02
CA VAL A 94 -0.10 -11.83 0.70
C VAL A 94 -0.31 -11.74 2.21
N ARG A 95 -0.49 -12.90 2.84
CA ARG A 95 -0.51 -13.04 4.29
C ARG A 95 0.36 -14.19 4.78
N ARG A 96 0.86 -14.06 5.99
CA ARG A 96 1.60 -15.12 6.67
C ARG A 96 0.62 -16.08 7.35
N LYS A 97 0.68 -17.36 7.00
CA LYS A 97 -0.03 -18.44 7.70
C LYS A 97 0.68 -18.77 9.02
N ALA A 98 -0.02 -19.48 9.91
CA ALA A 98 0.54 -19.93 11.19
C ALA A 98 1.79 -20.84 11.03
N ASN A 99 1.90 -21.55 9.91
CA ASN A 99 3.07 -22.36 9.56
C ASN A 99 4.26 -21.52 9.01
N GLY A 100 4.16 -20.19 9.06
CA GLY A 100 5.21 -19.27 8.63
C GLY A 100 5.24 -18.97 7.13
N LEU A 101 4.48 -19.68 6.30
CA LEU A 101 4.45 -19.48 4.84
C LEU A 101 3.61 -18.25 4.46
N TRP A 102 4.11 -17.50 3.48
CA TRP A 102 3.37 -16.43 2.83
C TRP A 102 2.53 -16.99 1.69
N VAL A 103 1.25 -16.63 1.65
CA VAL A 103 0.33 -17.04 0.60
C VAL A 103 -0.41 -15.85 0.04
N ARG A 104 -0.78 -15.93 -1.24
CA ARG A 104 -1.63 -14.95 -1.91
C ARG A 104 -3.02 -14.90 -1.29
N GLU A 105 -3.54 -13.68 -1.14
CA GLU A 105 -4.91 -13.38 -0.74
C GLU A 105 -5.86 -13.39 -1.94
N LYS A 106 -7.16 -13.58 -1.66
CA LYS A 106 -8.20 -13.55 -2.70
C LYS A 106 -8.47 -12.13 -3.21
N LEU A 107 -8.47 -11.16 -2.29
CA LEU A 107 -8.71 -9.76 -2.61
C LEU A 107 -7.45 -9.13 -3.20
N THR A 108 -7.63 -8.21 -4.13
CA THR A 108 -6.52 -7.43 -4.67
C THR A 108 -6.04 -6.39 -3.65
N PRO A 109 -4.78 -5.93 -3.74
CA PRO A 109 -4.29 -4.88 -2.84
C PRO A 109 -5.16 -3.63 -2.81
N GLU A 110 -5.66 -3.21 -3.98
CA GLU A 110 -6.50 -2.03 -4.14
C GLU A 110 -7.83 -2.22 -3.41
N GLU A 111 -8.45 -3.39 -3.53
CA GLU A 111 -9.71 -3.72 -2.83
C GLU A 111 -9.54 -3.66 -1.31
N VAL A 112 -8.47 -4.28 -0.79
CA VAL A 112 -8.19 -4.25 0.66
C VAL A 112 -7.89 -2.83 1.13
N CYS A 113 -7.14 -2.07 0.33
CA CYS A 113 -6.76 -0.70 0.65
C CYS A 113 -7.97 0.24 0.70
N LEU A 114 -8.89 0.10 -0.27
CA LEU A 114 -10.14 0.86 -0.33
C LEU A 114 -11.10 0.49 0.82
N GLN A 115 -11.20 -0.80 1.16
CA GLN A 115 -12.00 -1.22 2.31
C GLN A 115 -11.47 -0.61 3.62
N LYS A 116 -10.14 -0.58 3.80
CA LYS A 116 -9.52 0.08 4.95
C LYS A 116 -9.77 1.57 4.96
N TRP A 117 -9.66 2.23 3.81
CA TRP A 117 -9.94 3.65 3.67
C TRP A 117 -11.38 4.02 4.08
N GLY A 118 -12.38 3.27 3.60
CA GLY A 118 -13.77 3.47 4.02
C GLY A 118 -13.97 3.33 5.53
N ALA A 119 -13.26 2.40 6.18
CA ALA A 119 -13.30 2.23 7.63
C ALA A 119 -12.62 3.39 8.41
N LEU A 120 -11.61 4.05 7.82
CA LEU A 120 -10.94 5.20 8.43
C LEU A 120 -11.80 6.48 8.40
N ARG A 121 -12.74 6.56 7.47
CA ARG A 121 -13.67 7.68 7.31
C ARG A 121 -14.97 7.52 8.08
N SER A 122 -15.33 6.30 8.50
CA SER A 122 -16.55 6.09 9.27
C SER A 122 -16.41 6.76 10.64
N PRO A 123 -17.25 7.73 11.00
CA PRO A 123 -17.32 8.19 12.38
C PRO A 123 -17.76 6.99 13.22
N ILE A 124 -17.02 6.71 14.29
CA ILE A 124 -17.53 5.88 15.39
C ILE A 124 -18.54 6.74 16.16
#